data_AF-A0A250X6X2-F1
#
_entry.id   AF-A0A250X6X2-F1
#
_cell.length_a   1.000
_cell.length_b   1.000
_cell.length_c   1.000
_cell.angle_alpha   90.00
_cell.angle_beta   90.00
_cell.angle_gamma   90.00
#
_symmetry.space_group_name_H-M   'P 1'
#
loop_
_entity.id
_entity.type
_entity.pdbx_description
1 polymer ?
#
loop_
_entity_poly.entity_id
_entity_poly.type
_entity_poly.pdbx_seq_one_letter_code
_entity_poly.pdbx_strand_id
1 'polypeptide(L)'
;MRFLLVQWRSRQDRIKAKLMLNKEKRKHLLKQSEDALRCCSSLDPSDARSYVVLGKTLLMQRRYEEARRLYQQGTEATENNSPFIWSAWGWLEFKTGNVSAAASCITQLC
;
A
#
# COMPACT_ATOMS: atom_id res chain seq x y z
N MET A 1 2.10 -16.94 -11.70
CA MET A 1 0.76 -17.17 -11.10
C MET A 1 0.69 -16.97 -9.57
N ARG A 2 1.73 -17.27 -8.78
CA ARG A 2 1.69 -17.18 -7.30
C ARG A 2 1.54 -15.75 -6.74
N PHE A 3 2.14 -14.74 -7.38
CA PHE A 3 2.10 -13.34 -6.95
C PHE A 3 0.71 -12.70 -7.04
N LEU A 4 0.02 -12.92 -8.16
CA LEU A 4 -1.36 -12.46 -8.34
C LEU A 4 -2.30 -13.07 -7.30
N LEU A 5 -2.09 -14.34 -6.92
CA LEU A 5 -2.86 -14.99 -5.86
C LEU A 5 -2.61 -14.38 -4.48
N VAL A 6 -1.38 -13.96 -4.17
CA VAL A 6 -1.07 -13.29 -2.88
C VAL A 6 -1.64 -11.86 -2.84
N GLN A 7 -1.54 -11.11 -3.93
CA GLN A 7 -2.19 -9.79 -4.05
C GLN A 7 -3.72 -9.92 -3.94
N TRP A 8 -4.30 -10.95 -4.55
CA TRP A 8 -5.74 -11.24 -4.47
C TRP A 8 -6.17 -11.68 -3.07
N ARG A 9 -5.42 -12.58 -2.42
CA ARG A 9 -5.65 -12.98 -1.01
C ARG A 9 -5.56 -11.77 -0.08
N SER A 10 -4.52 -10.95 -0.20
CA SER A 10 -4.35 -9.74 0.61
C SER A 10 -5.51 -8.76 0.44
N ARG A 11 -6.06 -8.65 -0.78
CA ARG A 11 -7.28 -7.86 -1.03
C ARG A 11 -8.49 -8.43 -0.27
N GLN A 12 -8.68 -9.75 -0.29
CA GLN A 12 -9.76 -10.43 0.45
C GLN A 12 -9.58 -10.27 1.97
N ASP A 13 -8.36 -10.41 2.47
CA ASP A 13 -8.05 -10.28 3.90
C ASP A 13 -8.34 -8.87 4.41
N ARG A 14 -8.09 -7.84 3.59
CA ARG A 14 -8.47 -6.46 3.90
C ARG A 14 -9.97 -6.23 3.94
N ILE A 15 -10.74 -6.86 3.03
CA ILE A 15 -12.20 -6.80 3.03
C ILE A 15 -12.76 -7.49 4.28
N LYS A 16 -12.25 -8.69 4.59
CA LYS A 16 -12.59 -9.42 5.82
C LYS A 16 -12.21 -8.64 7.07
N ALA A 17 -11.05 -7.99 7.10
CA ALA A 17 -10.61 -7.16 8.22
C ALA A 17 -11.55 -5.98 8.48
N LYS A 18 -12.15 -5.38 7.44
CA LYS A 18 -13.19 -4.34 7.59
C LYS A 18 -14.49 -4.87 8.18
N LEU A 19 -14.90 -6.07 7.77
CA LEU A 19 -16.15 -6.72 8.21
C LEU A 19 -16.05 -7.27 9.64
N MET A 20 -14.84 -7.67 10.08
CA MET A 20 -14.62 -8.20 11.43
C MET A 20 -14.81 -7.13 12.50
N LEU A 21 -15.67 -7.40 13.49
CA LEU A 21 -15.91 -6.54 14.66
C LEU A 21 -14.75 -6.61 15.67
N ASN A 22 -14.15 -7.79 15.83
CA ASN A 22 -13.09 -8.03 16.82
C ASN A 22 -11.78 -7.33 16.41
N LYS A 23 -11.37 -6.35 17.22
CA LYS A 23 -10.16 -5.54 17.02
C LYS A 23 -8.88 -6.36 16.91
N GLU A 24 -8.75 -7.41 17.72
CA GLU A 24 -7.57 -8.28 17.74
C GLU A 24 -7.45 -9.12 16.47
N LYS A 25 -8.53 -9.80 16.07
CA LYS A 25 -8.57 -10.58 14.83
C LYS A 25 -8.27 -9.70 13.61
N ARG A 26 -8.81 -8.47 13.59
CA ARG A 26 -8.51 -7.47 12.54
C ARG A 26 -7.01 -7.15 12.49
N LYS A 27 -6.38 -6.85 13.63
CA LYS A 27 -4.94 -6.57 13.68
C LYS A 27 -4.11 -7.77 13.21
N HIS A 28 -4.48 -8.98 13.62
CA HIS A 28 -3.78 -10.19 13.23
C HIS A 28 -3.85 -10.45 11.72
N LEU A 29 -5.04 -10.34 11.11
CA LEU A 29 -5.24 -10.45 9.66
C LEU A 29 -4.44 -9.40 8.88
N LEU A 30 -4.44 -8.14 9.34
CA LEU A 30 -3.66 -7.08 8.69
C LEU A 30 -2.15 -7.31 8.79
N LYS A 31 -1.68 -7.86 9.91
CA LYS A 31 -0.27 -8.21 10.10
C LYS A 31 0.14 -9.37 9.19
N GLN A 32 -0.67 -10.44 9.12
CA GLN A 32 -0.42 -11.57 8.23
C GLN A 32 -0.38 -11.13 6.75
N SER A 33 -1.29 -10.24 6.34
CA SER A 33 -1.27 -9.68 5.00
C SER A 33 -0.04 -8.81 4.75
N GLU A 34 0.41 -8.01 5.72
CA GLU A 34 1.64 -7.23 5.63
C GLU A 34 2.86 -8.14 5.43
N ASP A 35 3.01 -9.17 6.24
CA ASP A 35 4.16 -10.10 6.17
C ASP A 35 4.22 -10.81 4.81
N ALA A 36 3.07 -11.29 4.31
CA ALA A 36 2.98 -11.91 2.99
C ALA A 36 3.36 -10.95 1.85
N LEU A 37 2.92 -9.68 1.94
CA LEU A 37 3.24 -8.65 0.95
C LEU A 37 4.71 -8.24 0.99
N ARG A 38 5.34 -8.17 2.17
CA ARG A 38 6.78 -7.89 2.31
C ARG A 38 7.63 -8.99 1.68
N CYS A 39 7.26 -10.26 1.88
CA CYS A 39 7.90 -11.38 1.18
C CYS A 39 7.76 -11.24 -0.34
N CYS A 40 6.59 -10.87 -0.84
CA CYS A 40 6.39 -10.62 -2.28
C CYS A 40 7.23 -9.44 -2.80
N SER A 41 7.31 -8.34 -2.07
CA SER A 41 8.12 -7.17 -2.44
C SER A 41 9.61 -7.49 -2.49
N SER A 42 10.08 -8.43 -1.67
CA SER A 42 11.48 -8.88 -1.68
C SER A 42 11.81 -9.78 -2.87
N LEU A 43 10.80 -10.49 -3.39
CA LEU A 43 10.94 -11.38 -4.54
C LEU A 43 10.85 -10.64 -5.88
N ASP A 44 10.04 -9.59 -5.94
CA ASP A 44 9.92 -8.71 -7.12
C ASP A 44 9.84 -7.24 -6.68
N PRO A 45 11.00 -6.57 -6.57
CA PRO A 45 11.06 -5.16 -6.18
C PRO A 45 10.51 -4.21 -7.24
N SER A 46 10.30 -4.68 -8.48
CA SER A 46 9.86 -3.86 -9.62
C SER A 46 8.33 -3.80 -9.75
N ASP A 47 7.58 -4.65 -9.04
CA ASP A 47 6.11 -4.63 -9.13
C ASP A 47 5.49 -3.52 -8.27
N ALA A 48 5.11 -2.42 -8.94
CA ALA A 48 4.39 -1.30 -8.35
C ALA A 48 3.13 -1.69 -7.56
N ARG A 49 2.43 -2.76 -7.97
CA ARG A 49 1.20 -3.20 -7.30
C ARG A 49 1.45 -3.66 -5.88
N SER A 50 2.61 -4.29 -5.62
CA SER A 50 2.98 -4.78 -4.30
C SER A 50 3.09 -3.62 -3.31
N TYR A 51 3.75 -2.51 -3.71
CA TYR A 51 3.83 -1.28 -2.91
C TYR A 51 2.45 -0.66 -2.65
N VAL A 52 1.58 -0.59 -3.67
CA VAL A 52 0.22 -0.04 -3.53
C VAL A 52 -0.64 -0.86 -2.56
N VAL A 53 -0.59 -2.19 -2.65
CA VAL A 53 -1.37 -3.06 -1.78
C VAL A 53 -0.84 -3.00 -0.34
N LEU A 54 0.47 -2.99 -0.15
CA LEU A 54 1.13 -2.88 1.15
C LEU A 54 0.87 -1.52 1.80
N GLY A 55 1.00 -0.41 1.06
CA GLY A 55 0.68 0.93 1.54
C GLY A 55 -0.79 1.07 1.96
N LYS A 56 -1.72 0.47 1.22
CA LYS A 56 -3.13 0.41 1.61
C LYS A 56 -3.37 -0.44 2.87
N THR A 57 -2.58 -1.49 3.12
CA THR A 57 -2.64 -2.27 4.37
C THR A 57 -2.14 -1.43 5.56
N LEU A 58 -1.02 -0.71 5.40
CA LEU A 58 -0.49 0.21 6.42
C LEU A 58 -1.47 1.34 6.76
N LEU A 59 -2.18 1.86 5.75
CA LEU A 59 -3.25 2.84 5.90
C LEU A 59 -4.43 2.35 6.74
N MET A 60 -4.74 1.06 6.70
CA MET A 60 -5.75 0.44 7.57
C MET A 60 -5.25 0.29 9.01
N GLN A 61 -3.94 0.12 9.19
CA GLN A 61 -3.28 0.07 10.49
C GLN A 61 -3.01 1.46 11.09
N ARG A 62 -3.35 2.55 10.38
CA ARG A 62 -3.06 3.96 10.76
C ARG A 62 -1.56 4.30 10.81
N ARG A 63 -0.70 3.55 10.11
CA ARG A 63 0.75 3.81 9.98
C ARG A 63 1.03 4.66 8.75
N TYR A 64 0.73 5.95 8.83
CA TYR A 64 0.78 6.87 7.69
C TYR A 64 2.22 7.20 7.27
N GLU A 65 3.11 7.46 8.22
CA GLU A 65 4.51 7.80 7.92
C GLU A 65 5.26 6.67 7.23
N GLU A 66 5.04 5.44 7.69
CA GLU A 66 5.63 4.26 7.05
C GLU A 66 5.07 4.04 5.63
N ALA A 67 3.78 4.32 5.41
CA ALA A 67 3.21 4.25 4.07
C ALA A 67 3.84 5.28 3.12
N ARG A 68 4.20 6.49 3.59
CA ARG A 68 4.92 7.48 2.79
C ARG A 68 6.30 6.99 2.38
N ARG A 69 7.09 6.51 3.34
CA ARG A 69 8.43 5.94 3.06
C ARG A 69 8.35 4.78 2.08
N LEU A 70 7.33 3.93 2.22
CA LEU A 70 7.10 2.83 1.31
C LEU A 70 6.78 3.29 -0.11
N TYR A 71 5.95 4.33 -0.28
CA TYR A 71 5.65 4.87 -1.61
C TYR A 71 6.87 5.53 -2.24
N GLN A 72 7.67 6.27 -1.46
CA GLN A 72 8.94 6.83 -1.91
C GLN A 72 9.91 5.74 -2.40
N GLN A 73 10.09 4.67 -1.62
CA GLN A 73 10.88 3.52 -2.04
C GLN A 73 10.31 2.87 -3.31
N GLY A 74 8.98 2.76 -3.40
CA GLY A 74 8.31 2.22 -4.58
C GLY A 74 8.52 3.06 -5.84
N THR A 75 8.54 4.40 -5.72
CA THR A 75 8.83 5.29 -6.86
C THR A 75 10.28 5.19 -7.32
N GLU A 76 11.22 5.06 -6.38
CA GLU A 76 12.65 4.83 -6.68
C GLU A 76 12.87 3.47 -7.36
N ALA A 77 12.25 2.41 -6.84
CA ALA A 77 12.38 1.05 -7.35
C ALA A 77 11.70 0.82 -8.71
N THR A 78 10.72 1.67 -9.08
CA THR A 78 10.00 1.56 -10.35
C THR A 78 10.40 2.64 -11.36
N GLU A 79 11.49 3.38 -11.08
CA GLU A 79 12.02 4.46 -11.93
C GLU A 79 10.95 5.48 -12.33
N ASN A 80 10.04 5.80 -11.41
CA ASN A 80 8.94 6.72 -11.63
C ASN A 80 7.94 6.32 -12.74
N ASN A 81 8.02 5.12 -13.27
CA ASN A 81 7.23 4.69 -14.45
C ASN A 81 5.81 4.23 -14.09
N SER A 82 5.49 4.13 -12.78
CA SER A 82 4.19 3.62 -12.33
C SER A 82 3.25 4.70 -11.79
N PRO A 83 2.25 5.15 -12.57
CA PRO A 83 1.27 6.14 -12.11
C PRO A 83 0.37 5.63 -10.97
N PHE A 84 0.33 4.31 -10.75
CA PHE A 84 -0.43 3.70 -9.67
C PHE A 84 0.11 4.05 -8.28
N ILE A 85 1.43 4.18 -8.13
CA ILE A 85 2.07 4.50 -6.85
C ILE A 85 1.76 5.96 -6.48
N TRP A 86 1.95 6.89 -7.40
CA TRP A 86 1.60 8.30 -7.24
C TRP A 86 0.13 8.53 -6.91
N SER A 87 -0.77 7.83 -7.61
CA SER A 87 -2.20 7.89 -7.32
C SER A 87 -2.52 7.42 -5.89
N ALA A 88 -1.86 6.35 -5.43
CA ALA A 88 -2.05 5.83 -4.09
C ALA A 88 -1.43 6.73 -3.01
N TRP A 89 -0.32 7.40 -3.32
CA TRP A 89 0.32 8.37 -2.44
C TRP A 89 -0.50 9.66 -2.34
N GLY A 90 -0.99 10.20 -3.45
CA GLY A 90 -1.92 11.34 -3.43
C GLY A 90 -3.18 11.07 -2.59
N TRP A 91 -3.74 9.86 -2.69
CA TRP A 91 -4.86 9.45 -1.84
C TRP A 91 -4.51 9.37 -0.34
N LEU A 92 -3.30 8.89 -0.02
CA LEU A 92 -2.76 8.90 1.35
C LEU A 92 -2.67 10.34 1.88
N GLU A 93 -2.06 11.25 1.12
CA GLU A 93 -1.87 12.64 1.55
C GLU A 93 -3.21 13.36 1.75
N PHE A 94 -4.15 13.16 0.83
CA PHE A 94 -5.52 13.65 0.96
C PHE A 94 -6.19 13.15 2.25
N LYS A 95 -6.04 11.86 2.56
CA LYS A 95 -6.58 11.27 3.79
C LYS A 95 -5.92 11.81 5.06
N THR A 96 -4.65 12.22 4.98
CA THR A 96 -3.93 12.85 6.10
C THR A 96 -4.13 14.36 6.21
N GLY A 97 -4.86 14.99 5.28
CA GLY A 97 -5.12 16.43 5.27
C GLY A 97 -4.01 17.28 4.64
N ASN A 98 -2.98 16.66 4.06
CA ASN A 98 -1.85 17.35 3.43
C ASN A 98 -2.14 17.62 1.96
N VAL A 99 -3.00 18.60 1.69
CA VAL A 99 -3.43 18.93 0.32
C VAL A 99 -2.27 19.43 -0.56
N SER A 100 -1.29 20.13 0.04
CA SER A 100 -0.10 20.62 -0.67
C SER A 100 0.79 19.49 -1.20
N ALA A 101 1.06 18.47 -0.37
CA ALA A 101 1.82 17.30 -0.79
C ALA A 101 1.08 16.47 -1.85
N ALA A 102 -0.25 16.38 -1.74
CA ALA A 102 -1.07 15.72 -2.76
C ALA A 102 -0.97 16.41 -4.13
N ALA A 103 -0.99 17.75 -4.16
CA ALA A 103 -0.82 18.52 -5.40
C ALA A 103 0.58 18.30 -6.03
N SER A 104 1.62 18.20 -5.22
CA SER A 104 2.97 17.85 -5.69
C SER A 104 3.02 16.44 -6.29
N CYS A 105 2.30 15.47 -5.71
CA CYS A 105 2.23 14.11 -6.26
C CYS A 105 1.47 14.06 -7.59
N ILE A 106 0.43 14.87 -7.76
CA ILE A 106 -0.36 14.95 -9.00
C ILE A 106 0.46 15.59 -10.12
N THR A 107 1.25 16.62 -9.82
CA THR A 107 2.14 17.25 -10.82
C THR A 107 3.26 16.33 -11.29
N GLN A 108 3.70 15.37 -10.47
CA GLN A 108 4.66 14.33 -10.89
C GLN A 108 4.01 13.17 -11.67
N LEU A 109 2.69 13.07 -11.66
CA LEU A 109 1.92 12.06 -12.41
C LEU A 109 1.69 12.47 -13.87
N CYS A 110 1.70 13.78 -14.16
CA CYS A 110 1.50 14.37 -15.49
C CYS A 110 2.81 14.46 -16.26
#